data_AF-A0A950Z3S3-F1
#
_entry.id   AF-A0A950Z3S3-F1
#
_cell.length_a   1.000
_cell.length_b   1.000
_cell.length_c   1.000
_cell.angle_alpha   90.00
_cell.angle_beta   90.00
_cell.angle_gamma   90.00
#
_symmetry.space_group_name_H-M   'P 1'
#
loop_
_entity.id
_entity.type
_entity.pdbx_description
1 polymer ?
#
loop_
_entity_poly.entity_id
_entity_poly.type
_entity_poly.pdbx_seq_one_letter_code
_entity_poly.pdbx_strand_id
1 'polypeptide(L)'
;MEQRCTCGAVLPEDARFCHKCGKPQLPEDIERLNATTQPDPVPPPAPASVAAPSASTPISFRDSRAVLISVIVAAGTLISIVIVALLVPSLVPLIPCAAGFIAVRIYRSQSAEPLSTIAGARLGWMTSLWLFLVTAIVLATTAVYVASPEGWDQLHSMWSQVPQLSKLLVSQHDFLMQILLELPIAFLMLTLLPGLGGILGTKFSSRKRPS
;
A
#
# COMPACT_ATOMS: atom_id res chain seq x y z
N MET A 1 71.55 -3.77 -10.97
CA MET A 1 70.94 -3.70 -12.33
C MET A 1 69.60 -3.02 -12.14
N GLU A 2 69.32 -1.89 -12.81
CA GLU A 2 68.05 -1.18 -12.61
C GLU A 2 66.86 -2.06 -13.03
N GLN A 3 66.05 -2.48 -12.07
CA GLN A 3 64.86 -3.28 -12.36
C GLN A 3 63.74 -2.37 -12.84
N ARG A 4 63.20 -2.67 -14.03
CA ARG A 4 62.12 -1.90 -14.64
C ARG A 4 60.84 -2.71 -14.64
N CYS A 5 59.78 -2.16 -14.09
CA CYS A 5 58.45 -2.78 -14.13
C CYS A 5 57.87 -2.70 -15.55
N THR A 6 56.95 -3.62 -15.89
CA THR A 6 56.22 -3.62 -17.18
C THR A 6 55.42 -2.35 -17.45
N CYS A 7 55.17 -1.50 -16.44
CA CYS A 7 54.55 -0.18 -16.61
C CYS A 7 55.54 0.94 -16.99
N GLY A 8 56.83 0.63 -17.11
CA GLY A 8 57.90 1.55 -17.48
C GLY A 8 58.58 2.29 -16.31
N ALA A 9 58.13 2.08 -15.07
CA ALA A 9 58.76 2.67 -13.89
C ALA A 9 60.11 2.01 -13.56
N VAL A 10 61.09 2.81 -13.13
CA VAL A 10 62.39 2.36 -12.59
C VAL A 10 62.21 2.11 -11.10
N LEU A 11 62.59 0.92 -10.62
CA LEU A 11 62.41 0.51 -9.24
C LEU A 11 63.74 0.44 -8.48
N PRO A 12 63.75 0.81 -7.19
CA PRO A 12 64.83 0.49 -6.25
C PRO A 12 65.10 -1.03 -6.17
N GLU A 13 66.32 -1.42 -5.80
CA GLU A 13 66.80 -2.81 -5.88
C GLU A 13 66.03 -3.83 -4.99
N ASP A 14 65.16 -3.38 -4.07
CA ASP A 14 64.32 -4.23 -3.19
C ASP A 14 62.82 -3.85 -3.17
N ALA A 15 62.31 -3.23 -4.24
CA ALA A 15 60.92 -2.77 -4.25
C ALA A 15 59.91 -3.93 -4.34
N ARG A 16 59.20 -4.21 -3.23
CA ARG A 16 58.13 -5.22 -3.17
C ARG A 16 57.00 -5.00 -4.16
N PHE A 17 56.56 -3.76 -4.28
CA PHE A 17 55.51 -3.33 -5.20
C PHE A 17 55.98 -2.14 -6.03
N CYS A 18 55.51 -2.06 -7.27
CA CYS A 18 55.73 -0.87 -8.08
C CYS A 18 54.97 0.33 -7.51
N HIS A 19 55.67 1.43 -7.22
CA HIS A 19 55.07 2.67 -6.72
C HIS A 19 54.09 3.31 -7.72
N LYS A 20 54.19 2.98 -9.02
CA LYS A 20 53.35 3.57 -10.08
C LYS A 20 52.11 2.74 -10.42
N CYS A 21 52.21 1.41 -10.42
CA CYS A 21 51.10 0.53 -10.84
C CYS A 21 50.67 -0.49 -9.79
N GLY A 22 51.31 -0.53 -8.63
CA GLY A 22 51.00 -1.47 -7.55
C GLY A 22 51.32 -2.93 -7.83
N LYS A 23 51.93 -3.26 -8.98
CA LYS A 23 52.23 -4.65 -9.35
C LYS A 23 53.33 -5.24 -8.46
N PRO A 24 53.13 -6.42 -7.85
CA PRO A 24 54.19 -7.10 -7.10
C PRO A 24 55.35 -7.45 -8.02
N GLN A 25 56.59 -7.30 -7.55
CA GLN A 25 57.80 -7.64 -8.32
C GLN A 25 58.51 -8.88 -7.80
N LEU A 26 58.36 -9.22 -6.52
CA LEU A 26 58.98 -10.42 -5.97
C LEU A 26 58.21 -11.69 -6.36
N PRO A 27 58.91 -12.78 -6.69
CA PRO A 27 58.31 -14.06 -7.00
C PRO A 27 57.36 -14.56 -5.89
N GLU A 28 57.73 -14.36 -4.63
CA GLU A 28 56.93 -14.75 -3.46
C GLU A 28 55.57 -14.04 -3.41
N ASP A 29 55.54 -12.74 -3.72
CA ASP A 29 54.32 -11.94 -3.70
C ASP A 29 53.45 -12.24 -4.94
N ILE A 30 54.07 -12.57 -6.08
CA ILE A 30 53.40 -13.04 -7.29
C ILE A 30 52.75 -14.41 -7.05
N GLU A 31 53.45 -15.34 -6.40
CA GLU A 31 52.92 -16.66 -6.04
C GLU A 31 51.76 -16.57 -5.05
N ARG A 32 51.81 -15.68 -4.05
CA ARG A 32 50.66 -15.43 -3.16
C ARG A 32 49.44 -14.90 -3.89
N LEU A 33 49.62 -13.99 -4.84
CA LEU A 33 48.52 -13.47 -5.66
C LEU A 33 47.92 -14.56 -6.56
N ASN A 34 48.78 -15.41 -7.14
CA ASN A 34 48.36 -16.53 -7.98
C ASN A 34 47.68 -17.65 -7.16
N ALA A 35 48.14 -17.93 -5.94
CA ALA A 35 47.51 -18.89 -5.03
C ALA A 35 46.12 -18.43 -4.56
N THR A 36 45.90 -17.11 -4.46
CA THR A 36 44.57 -16.53 -4.20
C THR A 36 43.66 -16.58 -5.43
N THR A 37 44.22 -16.77 -6.63
CA THR A 37 43.51 -16.85 -7.91
C THR A 37 43.36 -18.30 -8.38
N GLN A 38 43.54 -19.29 -7.50
CA GLN A 38 43.09 -20.65 -7.79
C GLN A 38 41.55 -20.64 -7.89
N PRO A 39 40.95 -21.05 -9.01
CA PRO A 39 39.51 -21.18 -9.09
C PRO A 39 39.10 -22.24 -8.06
N ASP A 40 38.25 -21.83 -7.11
CA ASP A 40 37.55 -22.77 -6.23
C ASP A 40 36.97 -23.91 -7.09
N PRO A 41 37.07 -25.17 -6.63
CA PRO A 41 36.39 -26.28 -7.31
C PRO A 41 34.94 -25.88 -7.53
N VAL A 42 34.51 -25.81 -8.79
CA VAL A 42 33.13 -25.49 -9.16
C VAL A 42 32.22 -26.40 -8.33
N PRO A 43 31.49 -25.86 -7.33
CA PRO A 43 30.54 -26.69 -6.61
C PRO A 43 29.51 -27.20 -7.63
N PRO A 44 29.02 -28.45 -7.48
CA PRO A 44 28.00 -28.99 -8.37
C PRO A 44 26.88 -27.97 -8.53
N PRO A 45 26.31 -27.80 -9.74
CA PRO A 45 25.33 -26.76 -10.01
C PRO A 45 24.24 -26.84 -8.94
N ALA A 46 24.24 -25.84 -8.05
CA ALA A 46 23.21 -25.70 -7.06
C ALA A 46 21.88 -25.71 -7.84
N PRO A 47 20.86 -26.50 -7.42
CA PRO A 47 19.56 -26.44 -8.06
C PRO A 47 19.19 -24.97 -8.10
N ALA A 48 18.89 -24.47 -9.31
CA ALA A 48 18.53 -23.08 -9.55
C ALA A 48 17.63 -22.64 -8.41
N SER A 49 18.19 -21.83 -7.50
CA SER A 49 17.41 -21.20 -6.46
C SER A 49 16.44 -20.37 -7.26
N VAL A 50 15.18 -20.84 -7.31
CA VAL A 50 14.06 -20.11 -7.86
C VAL A 50 14.21 -18.73 -7.26
N ALA A 51 14.60 -17.76 -8.09
CA ALA A 51 14.78 -16.38 -7.67
C ALA A 51 13.55 -16.05 -6.83
N ALA A 52 13.76 -15.85 -5.53
CA ALA A 52 12.68 -15.47 -4.64
C ALA A 52 12.00 -14.28 -5.33
N PRO A 53 10.65 -14.30 -5.49
CA PRO A 53 9.96 -13.25 -6.21
C PRO A 53 10.46 -11.91 -5.67
N SER A 54 10.97 -11.07 -6.57
CA SER A 54 11.41 -9.71 -6.25
C SER A 54 10.40 -9.14 -5.29
N ALA A 55 10.85 -8.76 -4.10
CA ALA A 55 9.98 -8.20 -3.09
C ALA A 55 9.31 -6.98 -3.73
N SER A 56 8.07 -7.16 -4.17
CA SER A 56 7.30 -6.17 -4.92
C SER A 56 7.41 -4.86 -4.14
N THR A 57 7.89 -3.80 -4.80
CA THR A 57 8.12 -2.51 -4.14
C THR A 57 6.92 -2.19 -3.26
N PRO A 58 7.11 -1.94 -1.95
CA PRO A 58 5.99 -1.81 -1.04
C PRO A 58 5.14 -0.61 -1.46
N ILE A 59 3.88 -0.86 -1.86
CA ILE A 59 2.88 0.18 -2.15
C ILE A 59 2.93 1.17 -1.00
N SER A 60 3.20 2.44 -1.28
CA SER A 60 3.39 3.48 -0.27
C SER A 60 2.66 4.75 -0.70
N PHE A 61 2.40 5.67 0.23
CA PHE A 61 1.79 6.98 -0.06
C PHE A 61 2.63 7.85 -1.00
N ARG A 62 3.89 7.46 -1.26
CA ARG A 62 4.75 8.07 -2.27
C ARG A 62 4.36 7.72 -3.71
N ASP A 63 3.59 6.65 -3.89
CA ASP A 63 3.05 6.31 -5.20
C ASP A 63 1.79 7.14 -5.47
N SER A 64 1.93 8.21 -6.26
CA SER A 64 0.81 9.07 -6.64
C SER A 64 -0.32 8.32 -7.34
N ARG A 65 -0.04 7.21 -8.04
CA ARG A 65 -1.07 6.40 -8.68
C ARG A 65 -1.89 5.63 -7.65
N ALA A 66 -1.22 5.03 -6.66
CA ALA A 66 -1.90 4.35 -5.54
C ALA A 66 -2.84 5.32 -4.80
N VAL A 67 -2.35 6.53 -4.53
CA VAL A 67 -3.14 7.58 -3.86
C VAL A 67 -4.32 8.01 -4.74
N LEU A 68 -4.09 8.33 -6.01
CA LEU A 68 -5.15 8.76 -6.93
C LEU A 68 -6.26 7.71 -7.05
N ILE A 69 -5.89 6.45 -7.24
CA ILE A 69 -6.86 5.34 -7.32
C ILE A 69 -7.64 5.23 -6.01
N SER A 70 -6.97 5.32 -4.85
CA SER A 70 -7.63 5.25 -3.55
C SER A 70 -8.65 6.38 -3.35
N VAL A 71 -8.36 7.61 -3.81
CA VAL A 71 -9.26 8.76 -3.69
C VAL A 71 -10.45 8.63 -4.64
N ILE A 72 -10.21 8.27 -5.90
CA ILE A 72 -11.29 8.10 -6.90
C ILE A 72 -12.25 6.99 -6.46
N VAL A 73 -11.71 5.84 -6.03
CA VAL A 73 -12.52 4.73 -5.57
C VAL A 73 -13.27 5.10 -4.29
N ALA A 74 -12.65 5.80 -3.34
CA ALA A 74 -13.35 6.28 -2.15
C ALA A 74 -14.51 7.23 -2.50
N ALA A 75 -14.30 8.20 -3.38
CA ALA A 75 -15.35 9.11 -3.83
C ALA A 75 -16.51 8.38 -4.51
N GLY A 76 -16.21 7.46 -5.44
CA GLY A 76 -17.24 6.63 -6.08
C GLY A 76 -17.99 5.74 -5.08
N THR A 77 -17.30 5.26 -4.06
CA THR A 77 -17.89 4.44 -2.98
C THR A 77 -18.86 5.24 -2.14
N LEU A 78 -18.54 6.48 -1.76
CA LEU A 78 -19.45 7.35 -1.00
C LEU A 78 -20.76 7.60 -1.77
N ILE A 79 -20.65 7.95 -3.05
CA ILE A 79 -21.83 8.16 -3.91
C ILE A 79 -22.65 6.87 -3.99
N SER A 80 -21.98 5.73 -4.16
CA SER A 80 -22.64 4.42 -4.20
C SER A 80 -23.33 4.08 -2.89
N ILE A 81 -22.74 4.41 -1.74
CA ILE A 81 -23.36 4.20 -0.42
C ILE A 81 -24.67 4.99 -0.32
N VAL A 82 -24.68 6.27 -0.72
CA VAL A 82 -25.90 7.10 -0.67
C VAL A 82 -27.00 6.51 -1.56
N ILE A 83 -26.67 6.14 -2.80
CA ILE A 83 -27.64 5.56 -3.74
C ILE A 83 -28.17 4.22 -3.21
N VAL A 84 -27.28 3.32 -2.80
CA VAL A 84 -27.67 1.97 -2.33
C VAL A 84 -28.44 2.05 -1.01
N ALA A 85 -28.11 2.98 -0.12
CA ALA A 85 -28.86 3.19 1.12
C ALA A 85 -30.32 3.59 0.87
N LEU A 86 -30.62 4.27 -0.24
CA LEU A 86 -31.99 4.63 -0.61
C LEU A 86 -32.78 3.46 -1.22
N LEU A 87 -32.11 2.58 -1.98
CA LEU A 87 -32.78 1.47 -2.67
C LEU A 87 -32.85 0.21 -1.81
N VAL A 88 -31.72 -0.20 -1.21
CA VAL A 88 -31.57 -1.45 -0.46
C VAL A 88 -30.58 -1.27 0.70
N PRO A 89 -31.02 -0.74 1.86
CA PRO A 89 -30.15 -0.45 3.01
C PRO A 89 -29.31 -1.66 3.49
N SER A 90 -29.85 -2.87 3.38
CA SER A 90 -29.18 -4.11 3.82
C SER A 90 -27.89 -4.42 3.06
N LEU A 91 -27.66 -3.84 1.88
CA LEU A 91 -26.46 -4.05 1.05
C LEU A 91 -25.32 -3.08 1.35
N VAL A 92 -25.58 -1.98 2.09
CA VAL A 92 -24.60 -0.96 2.43
C VAL A 92 -23.28 -1.51 3.00
N PRO A 93 -23.24 -2.47 3.95
CA PRO A 93 -21.97 -2.99 4.47
C PRO A 93 -21.16 -3.78 3.43
N LEU A 94 -21.76 -4.22 2.32
CA LEU A 94 -21.03 -4.94 1.27
C LEU A 94 -20.26 -3.98 0.34
N ILE A 95 -20.69 -2.71 0.27
CA ILE A 95 -20.13 -1.70 -0.63
C ILE A 95 -18.67 -1.34 -0.29
N PRO A 96 -18.29 -1.10 0.99
CA PRO A 96 -16.88 -0.89 1.36
C PRO A 96 -15.98 -2.09 1.00
N CYS A 97 -16.46 -3.33 1.18
CA CYS A 97 -15.74 -4.52 0.74
C CYS A 97 -15.48 -4.50 -0.78
N ALA A 98 -16.51 -4.18 -1.58
CA ALA A 98 -16.36 -4.06 -3.02
C ALA A 98 -15.38 -2.96 -3.43
N ALA A 99 -15.34 -1.84 -2.69
CA ALA A 99 -14.41 -0.73 -2.93
C ALA A 99 -12.94 -1.18 -2.86
N GLY A 100 -12.56 -1.90 -1.80
CA GLY A 100 -11.21 -2.43 -1.65
C GLY A 100 -10.82 -3.40 -2.78
N PHE A 101 -11.77 -4.23 -3.21
CA PHE A 101 -11.59 -5.16 -4.33
C PHE A 101 -11.38 -4.40 -5.67
N ILE A 102 -12.21 -3.40 -5.93
CA ILE A 102 -12.15 -2.58 -7.15
C ILE A 102 -10.83 -1.79 -7.21
N ALA A 103 -10.40 -1.20 -6.10
CA ALA A 103 -9.13 -0.47 -6.03
C ALA A 103 -7.94 -1.35 -6.46
N VAL A 104 -7.87 -2.58 -5.95
CA VAL A 104 -6.82 -3.54 -6.33
C VAL A 104 -6.89 -3.92 -7.80
N ARG A 105 -8.10 -4.11 -8.35
CA ARG A 105 -8.28 -4.46 -9.76
C ARG A 105 -7.81 -3.34 -10.69
N ILE A 106 -8.14 -2.09 -10.38
CA ILE A 106 -7.72 -0.90 -11.15
C ILE A 106 -6.20 -0.68 -11.02
N TYR A 107 -5.64 -0.86 -9.83
CA TYR A 107 -4.20 -0.71 -9.63
C TYR A 107 -3.40 -1.77 -10.39
N ARG A 108 -3.88 -3.03 -10.39
CA ARG A 108 -3.28 -4.12 -11.16
C ARG A 108 -3.32 -3.89 -12.66
N SER A 109 -4.42 -3.37 -13.21
CA SER A 109 -4.49 -3.14 -14.66
C SER A 109 -3.45 -2.12 -15.15
N GLN A 110 -2.86 -1.34 -14.24
CA GLN A 110 -1.85 -0.34 -14.52
C GLN A 110 -0.43 -0.78 -14.16
N SER A 111 -0.27 -1.94 -13.51
CA SER A 111 1.01 -2.43 -12.97
C SER A 111 1.42 -3.75 -13.64
N ALA A 112 2.67 -3.85 -14.11
CA ALA A 112 3.18 -5.07 -14.74
C ALA A 112 3.56 -6.16 -13.74
N GLU A 113 3.79 -5.82 -12.46
CA GLU A 113 4.27 -6.73 -11.43
C GLU A 113 3.12 -7.34 -10.61
N PRO A 114 3.17 -8.64 -10.25
CA PRO A 114 2.16 -9.26 -9.42
C PRO A 114 2.09 -8.64 -8.03
N LEU A 115 0.93 -8.06 -7.68
CA LEU A 115 0.70 -7.58 -6.32
C LEU A 115 0.70 -8.71 -5.28
N SER A 116 1.45 -8.50 -4.20
CA SER A 116 1.38 -9.31 -2.99
C SER A 116 0.07 -9.07 -2.21
N THR A 117 -0.30 -10.03 -1.37
CA THR A 117 -1.51 -9.92 -0.54
C THR A 117 -1.46 -8.75 0.45
N ILE A 118 -0.27 -8.48 1.01
CA ILE A 118 -0.03 -7.34 1.91
C ILE A 118 -0.20 -6.01 1.16
N ALA A 119 0.28 -5.93 -0.08
CA ALA A 119 0.10 -4.74 -0.91
C ALA A 119 -1.39 -4.49 -1.21
N GLY A 120 -2.17 -5.53 -1.49
CA GLY A 120 -3.62 -5.43 -1.66
C GLY A 120 -4.35 -4.96 -0.41
N ALA A 121 -4.01 -5.50 0.76
CA ALA A 121 -4.56 -5.06 2.05
C ALA A 121 -4.26 -3.58 2.31
N ARG A 122 -3.03 -3.15 2.04
CA ARG A 122 -2.60 -1.76 2.23
C ARG A 122 -3.34 -0.79 1.31
N LEU A 123 -3.57 -1.17 0.05
CA LEU A 123 -4.34 -0.35 -0.88
C LEU A 123 -5.82 -0.23 -0.46
N GLY A 124 -6.41 -1.32 0.02
CA GLY A 124 -7.75 -1.32 0.63
C GLY A 124 -7.81 -0.38 1.83
N TRP A 125 -6.84 -0.48 2.74
CA TRP A 125 -6.72 0.40 3.90
C TRP A 125 -6.54 1.88 3.53
N MET A 126 -5.73 2.20 2.51
CA MET A 126 -5.58 3.58 2.03
C MET A 126 -6.91 4.15 1.51
N THR A 127 -7.67 3.35 0.77
CA THR A 127 -9.02 3.72 0.28
C THR A 127 -9.97 3.98 1.45
N SER A 128 -9.93 3.12 2.47
CA SER A 128 -10.68 3.28 3.71
C SER A 128 -10.37 4.56 4.48
N LEU A 129 -9.10 4.96 4.54
CA LEU A 129 -8.71 6.18 5.27
C LEU A 129 -9.37 7.41 4.66
N TRP A 130 -9.42 7.50 3.33
CA TRP A 130 -10.13 8.59 2.65
C TRP A 130 -11.64 8.51 2.88
N LEU A 131 -12.21 7.31 2.81
CA LEU A 131 -13.63 7.09 3.05
C LEU A 131 -14.02 7.53 4.46
N PHE A 132 -13.28 7.04 5.47
CA PHE A 132 -13.50 7.40 6.87
C PHE A 132 -13.24 8.87 7.13
N LEU A 133 -12.20 9.48 6.56
CA LEU A 133 -11.91 10.90 6.74
C LEU A 133 -13.10 11.76 6.29
N VAL A 134 -13.64 11.50 5.10
CA VAL A 134 -14.79 12.25 4.59
C VAL A 134 -16.03 11.99 5.47
N THR A 135 -16.30 10.74 5.83
CA THR A 135 -17.42 10.41 6.72
C THR A 135 -17.29 11.08 8.10
N ALA A 136 -16.10 11.08 8.70
CA ALA A 136 -15.84 11.70 9.99
C ALA A 136 -16.04 13.22 9.93
N ILE A 137 -15.61 13.88 8.85
CA ILE A 137 -15.87 15.31 8.64
C ILE A 137 -17.38 15.57 8.57
N VAL A 138 -18.12 14.80 7.76
CA VAL A 138 -19.58 14.95 7.64
C VAL A 138 -20.27 14.76 8.99
N LEU A 139 -19.93 13.70 9.72
CA LEU A 139 -20.49 13.44 11.05
C LEU A 139 -20.15 14.55 12.05
N ALA A 140 -18.90 15.02 12.06
CA ALA A 140 -18.49 16.11 12.94
C ALA A 140 -19.23 17.42 12.62
N THR A 141 -19.34 17.79 11.34
CA THR A 141 -20.11 18.97 10.93
C THR A 141 -21.60 18.84 11.26
N THR A 142 -22.16 17.64 11.13
CA THR A 142 -23.56 17.35 11.49
C THR A 142 -23.77 17.47 12.99
N ALA A 143 -22.86 16.93 13.80
CA ALA A 143 -22.92 17.04 15.25
C ALA A 143 -22.83 18.50 15.72
N VAL A 144 -21.93 19.29 15.14
CA VAL A 144 -21.82 20.72 15.43
C VAL A 144 -23.09 21.47 15.05
N TYR A 145 -23.65 21.18 13.88
CA TYR A 145 -24.90 21.80 13.42
C TYR A 145 -26.09 21.44 14.34
N VAL A 146 -26.24 20.17 14.70
CA VAL A 146 -27.32 19.67 15.56
C VAL A 146 -27.14 20.06 17.02
N ALA A 147 -25.94 20.39 17.47
CA ALA A 147 -25.73 20.95 18.81
C ALA A 147 -26.43 22.31 19.00
N SER A 148 -26.74 23.03 17.91
CA SER A 148 -27.55 24.24 17.96
C SER A 148 -29.06 23.93 17.99
N PRO A 149 -29.88 24.67 18.74
CA PRO A 149 -31.34 24.48 18.75
C PRO A 149 -31.96 24.63 17.35
N GLU A 150 -31.52 25.65 16.61
CA GLU A 150 -31.98 25.93 15.24
C GLU A 150 -31.68 24.77 14.28
N GLY A 151 -30.46 24.21 14.35
CA GLY A 151 -30.07 23.09 13.51
C GLY A 151 -30.80 21.79 13.85
N TRP A 152 -31.09 21.57 15.14
CA TRP A 152 -31.93 20.45 15.56
C TRP A 152 -33.36 20.57 15.07
N ASP A 153 -34.01 21.73 15.25
CA ASP A 153 -35.39 21.96 14.81
C ASP A 153 -35.52 21.80 13.29
N GLN A 154 -34.56 22.32 12.53
CA GLN A 154 -34.52 22.17 11.08
C GLN A 154 -34.36 20.70 10.67
N LEU A 155 -33.42 19.96 11.28
CA LEU A 155 -33.23 18.53 11.00
C LEU A 155 -34.49 17.72 11.37
N HIS A 156 -35.06 17.98 12.54
CA HIS A 156 -36.26 17.32 13.03
C HIS A 156 -37.45 17.58 12.09
N SER A 157 -37.63 18.82 11.63
CA SER A 157 -38.66 19.16 10.66
C SER A 157 -38.47 18.43 9.32
N MET A 158 -37.24 18.36 8.81
CA MET A 158 -36.92 17.67 7.57
C MET A 158 -37.18 16.16 7.68
N TRP A 159 -36.82 15.54 8.80
CA TRP A 159 -37.04 14.12 9.05
C TRP A 159 -38.51 13.79 9.30
N SER A 160 -39.27 14.71 9.91
CA SER A 160 -40.71 14.52 10.12
C SER A 160 -41.50 14.44 8.79
N GLN A 161 -40.96 15.02 7.71
CA GLN A 161 -41.54 14.94 6.37
C GLN A 161 -41.34 13.57 5.70
N VAL A 162 -40.40 12.76 6.18
CA VAL A 162 -40.08 11.44 5.61
C VAL A 162 -40.55 10.34 6.57
N PRO A 163 -41.58 9.55 6.21
CA PRO A 163 -42.20 8.57 7.12
C PRO A 163 -41.25 7.48 7.64
N GLN A 164 -40.16 7.19 6.93
CA GLN A 164 -39.14 6.26 7.41
C GLN A 164 -38.21 6.89 8.46
N LEU A 165 -37.87 8.18 8.30
CA LEU A 165 -36.96 8.89 9.22
C LEU A 165 -37.69 9.36 10.48
N SER A 166 -39.00 9.61 10.40
CA SER A 166 -39.80 10.01 11.56
C SER A 166 -39.80 8.98 12.69
N LYS A 167 -39.62 7.69 12.37
CA LYS A 167 -39.51 6.61 13.36
C LYS A 167 -38.15 6.57 14.07
N LEU A 168 -37.17 7.26 13.52
CA LEU A 168 -35.80 7.38 14.04
C LEU A 168 -35.61 8.73 14.76
N LEU A 169 -36.68 9.49 14.97
CA LEU A 169 -36.66 10.72 15.76
C LEU A 169 -36.47 10.38 17.23
N VAL A 170 -35.22 10.50 17.69
CA VAL A 170 -34.83 10.42 19.10
C VAL A 170 -34.64 11.82 19.65
N SER A 171 -34.37 11.97 20.95
CA SER A 171 -34.00 13.27 21.50
C SER A 171 -32.69 13.80 20.90
N GLN A 172 -32.49 15.11 20.91
CA GLN A 172 -31.27 15.76 20.43
C GLN A 172 -30.02 15.17 21.11
N HIS A 173 -30.09 14.93 22.41
CA HIS A 173 -29.01 14.34 23.18
C HIS A 173 -28.69 12.91 22.73
N ASP A 174 -29.72 12.07 22.58
CA ASP A 174 -29.54 10.69 22.16
C ASP A 174 -28.94 10.60 20.75
N PHE A 175 -29.34 11.51 19.86
CA PHE A 175 -28.78 11.59 18.51
C PHE A 175 -27.28 11.94 18.52
N LEU A 176 -26.86 12.91 19.32
CA LEU A 176 -25.45 13.27 19.47
C LEU A 176 -24.64 12.13 20.10
N MET A 177 -25.21 11.45 21.10
CA MET A 177 -24.59 10.28 21.72
C MET A 177 -24.48 9.11 20.73
N GLN A 178 -25.47 8.94 19.85
CA GLN A 178 -25.42 7.96 18.78
C GLN A 178 -24.30 8.27 17.79
N ILE A 179 -24.14 9.51 17.32
CA ILE A 179 -23.02 9.90 16.45
C ILE A 179 -21.69 9.56 17.11
N LEU A 180 -21.55 9.88 18.41
CA LEU A 180 -20.32 9.62 19.15
C LEU A 180 -20.02 8.11 19.28
N LEU A 181 -21.04 7.29 19.55
CA LEU A 181 -20.90 5.83 19.67
C LEU A 181 -20.68 5.16 18.30
N GLU A 182 -21.27 5.70 17.24
CA GLU A 182 -21.18 5.17 15.89
C GLU A 182 -19.83 5.47 15.24
N LEU A 183 -19.15 6.56 15.62
CA LEU A 183 -17.85 6.93 15.06
C LEU A 183 -16.77 5.81 15.14
N PRO A 184 -16.49 5.17 16.29
CA PRO A 184 -15.53 4.07 16.36
C PRO A 184 -16.00 2.82 15.60
N ILE A 185 -17.32 2.55 15.56
CA ILE A 185 -17.88 1.42 14.82
C ILE A 185 -17.72 1.65 13.31
N ALA A 186 -18.03 2.86 12.85
CA ALA A 186 -17.85 3.31 11.48
C ALA A 186 -16.38 3.26 11.10
N PHE A 187 -15.45 3.66 11.98
CA PHE A 187 -14.02 3.50 11.75
C PHE A 187 -13.66 2.03 11.49
N LEU A 188 -14.05 1.12 12.38
CA LEU A 188 -13.72 -0.30 12.24
C LEU A 188 -14.35 -0.90 10.97
N MET A 189 -15.62 -0.62 10.71
CA MET A 189 -16.32 -1.13 9.52
C MET A 189 -15.72 -0.57 8.23
N LEU A 190 -15.51 0.74 8.14
CA LEU A 190 -14.98 1.39 6.95
C LEU A 190 -13.50 1.10 6.73
N THR A 191 -12.74 0.68 7.75
CA THR A 191 -11.30 0.32 7.61
C THR A 191 -11.04 -1.16 7.39
N LEU A 192 -11.75 -2.04 8.09
CA LEU A 192 -11.52 -3.49 8.00
C LEU A 192 -12.14 -4.09 6.73
N LEU A 193 -13.36 -3.70 6.36
CA LEU A 193 -14.06 -4.28 5.20
C LEU A 193 -13.33 -4.02 3.87
N PRO A 194 -12.88 -2.79 3.55
CA PRO A 194 -12.14 -2.58 2.30
C PRO A 194 -10.74 -3.20 2.35
N GLY A 195 -10.11 -3.29 3.53
CA GLY A 195 -8.88 -4.07 3.71
C GLY A 195 -9.06 -5.54 3.32
N LEU A 196 -10.14 -6.17 3.79
CA LEU A 196 -10.53 -7.53 3.39
C LEU A 196 -10.84 -7.62 1.90
N GLY A 197 -11.57 -6.64 1.35
CA GLY A 197 -11.83 -6.53 -0.09
C GLY A 197 -10.55 -6.48 -0.92
N GLY A 198 -9.54 -5.74 -0.47
CA GLY A 198 -8.23 -5.64 -1.11
C GLY A 198 -7.48 -6.98 -1.11
N ILE A 199 -7.50 -7.71 0.01
CA ILE A 199 -6.93 -9.07 0.10
C ILE A 199 -7.60 -10.00 -0.92
N LEU A 200 -8.94 -10.02 -0.95
CA LEU A 200 -9.71 -10.84 -1.89
C LEU A 200 -9.38 -10.48 -3.34
N GLY A 201 -9.23 -9.18 -3.65
CA GLY A 201 -8.84 -8.69 -4.98
C GLY A 201 -7.51 -9.26 -5.47
N THR A 202 -6.58 -9.56 -4.57
CA THR A 202 -5.30 -10.18 -4.96
C THR A 202 -5.44 -11.66 -5.34
N LYS A 203 -6.32 -12.41 -4.66
CA LYS A 203 -6.50 -13.86 -4.83
C LYS A 203 -7.30 -14.25 -6.07
N PHE A 204 -8.38 -13.52 -6.38
CA PHE A 204 -9.26 -13.83 -7.52
C PHE A 204 -8.61 -13.58 -8.89
N SER A 205 -7.49 -12.88 -8.93
CA SER A 205 -6.87 -12.43 -10.18
C SER A 205 -5.67 -13.29 -10.62
N SER A 206 -5.36 -14.41 -9.94
CA SER A 206 -4.29 -15.34 -10.35
C SER A 206 -4.63 -16.21 -11.58
N ARG A 207 -5.85 -16.12 -12.13
CA ARG A 207 -6.26 -16.83 -13.35
C ARG A 207 -6.30 -15.88 -14.55
N LYS A 208 -5.16 -15.78 -15.26
CA LYS A 208 -5.01 -15.69 -16.74
C LYS A 208 -3.80 -14.84 -17.15
N ARG A 209 -2.73 -15.52 -17.55
CA ARG A 209 -2.00 -15.18 -18.77
C ARG A 209 -1.87 -16.48 -19.57
N PRO A 210 -2.74 -16.74 -20.57
CA PRO A 210 -2.36 -17.64 -21.64
C PRO A 210 -1.25 -16.93 -22.43
N SER A 211 -0.07 -17.55 -22.46
CA SER A 211 0.99 -17.28 -23.42
C SER A 211 0.57 -17.69 -24.82
#